data_AF-A0A931ICG9-F1
#
_entry.id   AF-A0A931ICG9-F1
#
_cell.length_a   1.000
_cell.length_b   1.000
_cell.length_c   1.000
_cell.angle_alpha   90.00
_cell.angle_beta   90.00
_cell.angle_gamma   90.00
#
_symmetry.space_group_name_H-M   'P 1'
#
loop_
_entity.id
_entity.type
_entity.pdbx_description
1 polymer ?
#
loop_
_entity_poly.entity_id
_entity_poly.type
_entity_poly.pdbx_seq_one_letter_code
_entity_poly.pdbx_strand_id
1 'polypeptide(L)'
;MAKTPPKTTTAASGDRGETGGGSGGGGGSGTGQAGAPGGTDTCGATLCGTTQAPAPGGTDTCGATLCGATDQQPAPAALWDPCAISAADISGQGFRADSETAINGDDGSSKNCRWKSSTDKFELTVVATRMTLYGFQEVGKYVDFSTLTVGGRQAHQFRARQDGNKIGCYVGFEVSGGFVAFVTRNLQPDAPEEPCAAARRVAGGLVGYVPS
;
A
#
# COMPACT_ATOMS: atom_id res chain seq x y z
N MET A 1 -48.70 -23.87 14.36
CA MET A 1 -49.16 -22.52 13.99
C MET A 1 -48.13 -21.93 13.05
N ALA A 2 -48.41 -21.95 11.75
CA ALA A 2 -47.49 -21.53 10.69
C ALA A 2 -47.64 -20.02 10.43
N LYS A 3 -46.52 -19.31 10.30
CA LYS A 3 -46.51 -17.86 10.01
C LYS A 3 -45.89 -17.63 8.62
N THR A 4 -46.72 -17.12 7.72
CA THR A 4 -46.49 -16.80 6.32
C THR A 4 -45.41 -15.71 6.12
N PRO A 5 -44.56 -15.78 5.07
CA PRO A 5 -43.64 -14.71 4.70
C PRO A 5 -44.29 -13.63 3.79
N PRO A 6 -43.84 -12.36 3.85
CA PRO A 6 -44.31 -11.32 2.93
C PRO A 6 -43.60 -11.37 1.56
N LYS A 7 -44.40 -11.14 0.51
CA LYS A 7 -43.96 -10.81 -0.87
C LYS A 7 -43.71 -9.30 -0.98
N THR A 8 -42.68 -8.89 -1.72
CA THR A 8 -42.64 -7.53 -2.29
C THR A 8 -41.93 -7.50 -3.65
N THR A 9 -42.80 -7.42 -4.65
CA THR A 9 -42.79 -6.68 -5.93
C THR A 9 -41.49 -6.18 -6.58
N THR A 10 -41.28 -6.69 -7.79
CA THR A 10 -40.56 -6.11 -8.93
C THR A 10 -41.23 -4.83 -9.46
N ALA A 11 -40.45 -3.82 -9.85
CA ALA A 11 -40.88 -2.74 -10.73
C ALA A 11 -39.83 -2.49 -11.83
N ALA A 12 -40.33 -2.13 -13.01
CA ALA A 12 -39.67 -2.17 -14.30
C ALA A 12 -39.18 -0.79 -14.79
N SER A 13 -38.25 -0.90 -15.75
CA SER A 13 -37.85 -0.09 -16.92
C SER A 13 -38.50 1.27 -17.26
N GLY A 14 -37.65 2.16 -17.76
CA GLY A 14 -37.91 3.30 -18.66
C GLY A 14 -36.69 4.25 -18.62
N ASP A 15 -36.25 5.02 -19.61
CA ASP A 15 -36.47 5.17 -21.05
C ASP A 15 -35.28 6.06 -21.56
N ARG A 16 -35.34 6.51 -22.81
CA ARG A 16 -34.30 6.98 -23.74
C ARG A 16 -33.70 8.39 -23.56
N GLY A 17 -32.59 8.63 -24.29
CA GLY A 17 -32.15 9.89 -24.92
C GLY A 17 -30.68 9.79 -25.40
N GLU A 18 -30.32 9.69 -26.70
CA GLU A 18 -30.11 10.76 -27.71
C GLU A 18 -29.30 11.97 -27.18
N THR A 19 -28.32 12.62 -27.83
CA THR A 19 -27.71 12.67 -29.19
C THR A 19 -26.39 13.49 -29.12
N GLY A 20 -25.57 13.45 -30.19
CA GLY A 20 -24.61 14.51 -30.58
C GLY A 20 -23.13 14.11 -30.43
N GLY A 21 -22.25 14.10 -31.44
CA GLY A 21 -22.22 14.82 -32.71
C GLY A 21 -21.23 15.99 -32.63
N GLY A 22 -19.99 15.81 -33.10
CA GLY A 22 -18.99 16.89 -33.10
C GLY A 22 -17.67 16.53 -33.80
N SER A 23 -17.63 16.76 -35.11
CA SER A 23 -16.41 16.78 -35.94
C SER A 23 -15.70 18.14 -35.83
N GLY A 24 -14.37 18.15 -35.97
CA GLY A 24 -13.60 19.38 -36.16
C GLY A 24 -12.13 19.10 -36.50
N GLY A 25 -11.80 19.13 -37.80
CA GLY A 25 -10.43 19.13 -38.29
C GLY A 25 -9.84 20.54 -38.39
N GLY A 26 -8.51 20.62 -38.50
CA GLY A 26 -7.80 21.86 -38.79
C GLY A 26 -6.31 21.60 -39.01
N GLY A 27 -5.90 21.49 -40.28
CA GLY A 27 -4.51 21.50 -40.70
C GLY A 27 -3.95 22.92 -40.80
N GLY A 28 -2.64 23.04 -40.71
CA GLY A 28 -1.90 24.28 -40.92
C GLY A 28 -0.43 24.00 -41.25
N SER A 29 -0.14 23.85 -42.54
CA SER A 29 1.22 23.91 -43.09
C SER A 29 1.65 25.37 -43.20
N GLY A 30 2.88 25.68 -42.77
CA GLY A 30 3.53 26.97 -42.97
C GLY A 30 5.01 26.78 -43.28
N THR A 31 5.40 27.16 -44.49
CA THR A 31 6.72 27.04 -45.11
C THR A 31 7.71 28.12 -44.63
N GLY A 32 8.95 27.70 -44.38
CA GLY A 32 10.20 28.30 -44.87
C GLY A 32 10.55 29.77 -44.56
N GLN A 33 11.66 29.97 -43.85
CA GLN A 33 12.54 31.12 -44.07
C GLN A 33 13.99 30.73 -43.79
N ALA A 34 14.84 30.88 -44.80
CA ALA A 34 16.28 30.64 -44.73
C ALA A 34 17.03 31.99 -44.77
N GLY A 35 18.04 32.13 -43.91
CA GLY A 35 19.27 32.87 -44.21
C GLY A 35 19.54 34.17 -43.44
N ALA A 36 20.28 34.07 -42.33
CA ALA A 36 21.40 34.96 -42.00
C ALA A 36 22.35 34.26 -40.98
N PRO A 37 23.68 34.40 -41.08
CA PRO A 37 24.65 33.62 -40.32
C PRO A 37 25.07 34.34 -39.03
N GLY A 38 25.04 33.65 -37.89
CA GLY A 38 25.62 34.18 -36.67
C GLY A 38 25.21 33.38 -35.44
N GLY A 39 26.15 32.58 -34.92
CA GLY A 39 26.03 31.95 -33.61
C GLY A 39 25.05 30.79 -33.55
N THR A 40 25.41 29.62 -34.08
CA THR A 40 24.83 28.40 -33.54
C THR A 40 25.40 28.24 -32.12
N ASP A 41 24.63 28.63 -31.12
CA ASP A 41 24.81 28.23 -29.73
C ASP A 41 24.58 26.71 -29.62
N THR A 42 25.47 25.96 -30.26
CA THR A 42 25.55 24.52 -30.08
C THR A 42 26.29 24.34 -28.78
N CYS A 43 25.56 24.46 -27.66
CA CYS A 43 25.89 23.68 -26.47
C CYS A 43 25.72 22.22 -26.88
N GLY A 44 26.71 21.69 -27.62
CA GLY A 44 26.77 20.30 -27.98
C GLY A 44 26.79 19.54 -26.68
N ALA A 45 25.72 18.80 -26.40
CA ALA A 45 25.74 17.79 -25.36
C ALA A 45 26.95 16.91 -25.67
N THR A 46 28.02 17.09 -24.89
CA THR A 46 29.23 16.30 -25.04
C THR A 46 28.85 14.90 -24.58
N LEU A 47 28.53 14.05 -25.55
CA LEU A 47 28.48 12.62 -25.33
C LEU A 47 29.90 12.18 -24.95
N CYS A 48 30.03 11.51 -23.81
CA CYS A 48 31.29 10.95 -23.36
C CYS A 48 31.87 10.05 -24.44
N GLY A 49 33.02 10.42 -25.03
CA GLY A 49 33.77 9.51 -25.89
C GLY A 49 34.72 10.10 -26.92
N THR A 50 34.72 11.40 -27.22
CA THR A 50 35.71 11.97 -28.14
C THR A 50 36.39 13.19 -27.54
N THR A 51 37.68 13.05 -27.23
CA THR A 51 38.56 14.17 -26.92
C THR A 51 38.80 15.00 -28.18
N GLN A 52 37.95 16.00 -28.42
CA GLN A 52 38.28 17.09 -29.31
C GLN A 52 38.90 18.20 -28.48
N ALA A 53 40.18 18.51 -28.73
CA ALA A 53 40.86 19.63 -28.10
C ALA A 53 40.11 20.94 -28.43
N PRO A 54 39.88 21.84 -27.45
CA PRO A 54 39.26 23.13 -27.74
C PRO A 54 40.17 23.97 -28.64
N ALA A 55 39.61 24.64 -29.64
CA ALA A 55 40.34 25.66 -30.37
C ALA A 55 40.68 26.83 -29.42
N PRO A 56 41.89 27.43 -29.49
CA PRO A 56 42.24 28.55 -28.63
C PRO A 56 41.42 29.79 -29.00
N GLY A 57 40.59 30.31 -28.07
CA GLY A 57 39.96 31.63 -28.26
C GLY A 57 38.58 31.88 -27.64
N GLY A 58 37.95 30.92 -26.94
CA GLY A 58 36.65 31.12 -26.29
C GLY A 58 36.74 31.22 -24.77
N THR A 59 36.13 32.25 -24.17
CA THR A 59 36.00 32.43 -22.70
C THR A 59 34.76 31.74 -22.12
N ASP A 60 34.15 30.80 -22.85
CA ASP A 60 32.88 30.20 -22.45
C ASP A 60 33.10 29.13 -21.38
N THR A 61 32.85 29.51 -20.13
CA THR A 61 32.87 28.60 -18.98
C THR A 61 31.55 27.81 -18.97
N CYS A 62 31.45 26.77 -19.79
CA CYS A 62 30.36 25.80 -19.67
C CYS A 62 30.60 24.96 -18.40
N GLY A 63 29.70 25.03 -17.43
CA GLY A 63 29.76 24.20 -16.23
C GLY A 63 29.89 22.72 -16.62
N ALA A 64 31.02 22.09 -16.31
CA ALA A 64 31.24 20.69 -16.60
C ALA A 64 30.35 19.85 -15.67
N THR A 65 29.20 19.40 -16.16
CA THR A 65 28.44 18.33 -15.51
C THR A 65 29.21 17.03 -15.69
N LEU A 66 29.83 16.55 -14.61
CA LEU A 66 30.49 15.24 -14.57
C LEU A 66 29.48 14.14 -14.90
N CYS A 67 29.67 13.45 -16.03
CA CYS A 67 28.99 12.19 -16.28
C CYS A 67 29.53 11.14 -15.31
N GLY A 68 28.70 10.66 -14.39
CA GLY A 68 29.11 9.63 -13.42
C GLY A 68 28.54 9.77 -12.02
N ALA A 69 27.75 10.81 -11.72
CA ALA A 69 26.85 10.73 -10.59
C ALA A 69 25.75 9.71 -10.94
N THR A 70 26.01 8.43 -10.72
CA THR A 70 24.90 7.49 -10.50
C THR A 70 24.15 8.04 -9.31
N ASP A 71 22.94 8.59 -9.55
CA ASP A 71 21.98 8.82 -8.49
C ASP A 71 21.86 7.49 -7.75
N GLN A 72 22.52 7.40 -6.60
CA GLN A 72 22.51 6.21 -5.79
C GLN A 72 21.08 6.11 -5.27
N GLN A 73 20.27 5.31 -5.97
CA GLN A 73 18.87 5.13 -5.63
C GLN A 73 18.81 4.83 -4.12
N PRO A 74 18.11 5.67 -3.34
CA PRO A 74 18.05 5.48 -1.90
C PRO A 74 17.65 4.04 -1.59
N ALA A 75 18.37 3.40 -0.66
CA ALA A 75 18.01 2.07 -0.22
C ALA A 75 16.53 2.07 0.20
N PRO A 76 15.75 1.04 -0.16
CA PRO A 76 14.35 0.98 0.23
C PRO A 76 14.23 1.13 1.75
N ALA A 77 13.29 1.95 2.21
CA ALA A 77 13.05 2.12 3.65
C ALA A 77 12.87 0.75 4.32
N ALA A 78 13.44 0.62 5.52
CA ALA A 78 13.32 -0.59 6.32
C ALA A 78 11.85 -0.81 6.74
N LEU A 79 11.40 -2.06 6.75
CA LEU A 79 10.08 -2.39 7.28
C LEU A 79 10.03 -2.09 8.78
N TRP A 80 8.94 -1.45 9.19
CA TRP A 80 8.61 -1.24 10.59
C TRP A 80 8.56 -2.58 11.32
N ASP A 81 9.06 -2.58 12.56
CA ASP A 81 9.18 -3.77 13.38
C ASP A 81 7.99 -3.90 14.34
N PRO A 82 7.05 -4.84 14.11
CA PRO A 82 5.93 -5.04 15.01
C PRO A 82 6.34 -5.58 16.38
N CYS A 83 7.50 -6.22 16.53
CA CYS A 83 7.96 -6.68 17.84
C CYS A 83 8.45 -5.54 18.74
N ALA A 84 8.56 -4.31 18.22
CA ALA A 84 8.89 -3.14 19.00
C ALA A 84 7.70 -2.54 19.78
N ILE A 85 6.49 -3.10 19.66
CA ILE A 85 5.33 -2.69 20.48
C ILE A 85 5.64 -3.01 21.94
N SER A 86 5.37 -2.06 22.85
CA SER A 86 5.73 -2.25 24.25
C SER A 86 4.99 -3.44 24.88
N ALA A 87 5.69 -4.17 25.75
CA ALA A 87 5.10 -5.26 26.53
C ALA A 87 3.87 -4.80 27.35
N ALA A 88 3.90 -3.56 27.84
CA ALA A 88 2.80 -2.97 28.60
C ALA A 88 1.55 -2.79 27.72
N ASP A 89 1.70 -2.32 26.49
CA ASP A 89 0.58 -2.13 25.58
C ASP A 89 0.03 -3.45 25.05
N ILE A 90 0.89 -4.42 24.72
CA ILE A 90 0.47 -5.80 24.39
C ILE A 90 -0.33 -6.41 25.54
N SER A 91 0.16 -6.26 26.78
CA SER A 91 -0.54 -6.75 27.98
C SER A 91 -1.86 -6.01 28.21
N GLY A 92 -1.89 -4.69 27.98
CA GLY A 92 -3.09 -3.87 28.02
C GLY A 92 -4.18 -4.30 27.02
N GLN A 93 -3.79 -4.97 25.93
CA GLN A 93 -4.74 -5.54 24.95
C GLN A 93 -5.25 -6.95 25.31
N GLY A 94 -4.77 -7.54 26.40
CA GLY A 94 -5.17 -8.87 26.87
C GLY A 94 -4.30 -10.02 26.35
N PHE A 95 -3.10 -9.72 25.85
CA PHE A 95 -2.12 -10.72 25.39
C PHE A 95 -0.98 -10.87 26.39
N ARG A 96 -0.27 -11.99 26.31
CA ARG A 96 0.92 -12.19 27.15
C ARG A 96 2.16 -11.75 26.39
N ALA A 97 2.83 -10.71 26.89
CA ALA A 97 4.03 -10.18 26.25
C ALA A 97 5.18 -11.21 26.22
N ASP A 98 5.26 -12.11 27.20
CA ASP A 98 6.26 -13.19 27.25
C ASP A 98 6.05 -14.29 26.19
N SER A 99 4.89 -14.31 25.52
CA SER A 99 4.58 -15.25 24.44
C SER A 99 4.98 -14.75 23.05
N GLU A 100 5.73 -13.64 23.00
CA GLU A 100 6.22 -13.03 21.77
C GLU A 100 6.97 -14.06 20.91
N THR A 101 6.61 -14.10 19.63
CA THR A 101 7.31 -14.88 18.62
C THR A 101 7.48 -14.03 17.37
N ALA A 102 8.72 -13.69 17.05
CA ALA A 102 9.07 -13.11 15.76
C ALA A 102 8.93 -14.17 14.66
N ILE A 103 8.19 -13.85 13.61
CA ILE A 103 7.99 -14.71 12.43
C ILE A 103 8.48 -13.90 11.24
N ASN A 104 9.76 -14.04 10.90
CA ASN A 104 10.35 -13.34 9.76
C ASN A 104 10.52 -14.30 8.60
N GLY A 105 10.18 -13.86 7.38
CA GLY A 105 10.54 -14.58 6.16
C GLY A 105 12.00 -14.31 5.80
N ASP A 106 12.66 -15.31 5.21
CA ASP A 106 14.09 -15.23 4.85
C ASP A 106 14.41 -14.13 3.82
N ASP A 107 13.39 -13.68 3.07
CA ASP A 107 13.52 -12.68 2.01
C ASP A 107 13.37 -11.22 2.48
N GLY A 108 13.08 -11.00 3.78
CA GLY A 108 12.88 -9.67 4.34
C GLY A 108 11.67 -8.91 3.78
N SER A 109 10.76 -9.59 3.06
CA SER A 109 9.56 -8.98 2.45
C SER A 109 8.45 -8.67 3.47
N SER A 110 8.55 -9.26 4.66
CA SER A 110 7.67 -9.00 5.79
C SER A 110 8.39 -9.14 7.12
N LYS A 111 7.90 -8.39 8.10
CA LYS A 111 8.19 -8.59 9.52
C LYS A 111 6.89 -8.92 10.23
N ASN A 112 6.90 -9.94 11.08
CA ASN A 112 5.70 -10.32 11.81
C ASN A 112 6.06 -10.59 13.26
N CYS A 113 5.15 -10.23 14.16
CA CYS A 113 5.25 -10.56 15.56
C CYS A 113 3.93 -11.15 16.05
N ARG A 114 4.01 -12.22 16.84
CA ARG A 114 2.84 -12.95 17.32
C ARG A 114 2.84 -13.07 18.84
N TRP A 115 1.66 -12.91 19.44
CA TRP A 115 1.42 -13.13 20.86
C TRP A 115 0.16 -13.98 21.07
N LYS A 116 0.14 -14.77 22.13
CA LYS A 116 -1.04 -15.49 22.60
C LYS A 116 -1.83 -14.64 23.58
N SER A 117 -3.16 -14.82 23.60
CA SER A 117 -4.00 -14.21 24.63
C SER A 117 -3.64 -14.74 26.01
N SER A 118 -3.99 -13.99 27.06
CA SER A 118 -3.85 -14.44 28.45
C SER A 118 -4.54 -15.78 28.74
N THR A 119 -5.55 -16.13 27.94
CA THR A 119 -6.36 -17.34 28.06
C THR A 119 -5.97 -18.46 27.09
N ASP A 120 -4.97 -18.28 26.23
CA ASP A 120 -4.61 -19.19 25.13
C ASP A 120 -5.72 -19.52 24.12
N LYS A 121 -6.87 -18.82 24.17
CA LYS A 121 -8.01 -19.10 23.29
C LYS A 121 -7.92 -18.39 21.94
N PHE A 122 -7.10 -17.36 21.83
CA PHE A 122 -6.87 -16.64 20.59
C PHE A 122 -5.45 -16.07 20.55
N GLU A 123 -5.01 -15.68 19.36
CA GLU A 123 -3.70 -15.07 19.13
C GLU A 123 -3.84 -13.77 18.34
N LEU A 124 -2.83 -12.91 18.47
CA LEU A 124 -2.60 -11.73 17.67
C LEU A 124 -1.32 -11.94 16.88
N THR A 125 -1.36 -11.70 15.57
CA THR A 125 -0.19 -11.50 14.74
C THR A 125 -0.25 -10.10 14.15
N VAL A 126 0.80 -9.30 14.34
CA VAL A 126 0.95 -8.01 13.66
C VAL A 126 1.96 -8.19 12.54
N VAL A 127 1.57 -7.80 11.34
CA VAL A 127 2.31 -7.98 10.08
C VAL A 127 2.68 -6.62 9.53
N ALA A 128 3.93 -6.41 9.17
CA ALA A 128 4.40 -5.30 8.34
C ALA A 128 4.97 -5.87 7.04
N THR A 129 4.46 -5.43 5.89
CA THR A 129 4.87 -5.95 4.58
C THR A 129 4.96 -4.84 3.54
N ARG A 130 5.72 -5.07 2.47
CA ARG A 130 5.76 -4.19 1.28
C ARG A 130 4.54 -4.36 0.36
N MET A 131 3.73 -5.39 0.57
CA MET A 131 2.51 -5.60 -0.22
C MET A 131 1.51 -4.46 0.04
N THR A 132 0.93 -3.88 -1.02
CA THR A 132 -0.11 -2.84 -0.93
C THR A 132 -1.50 -3.48 -0.78
N LEU A 133 -2.51 -2.70 -0.37
CA LEU A 133 -3.90 -3.17 -0.34
C LEU A 133 -4.36 -3.72 -1.70
N TYR A 134 -4.00 -3.02 -2.78
CA TYR A 134 -4.26 -3.49 -4.14
C TYR A 134 -3.62 -4.86 -4.39
N GLY A 135 -2.37 -5.06 -3.97
CA GLY A 135 -1.70 -6.35 -4.02
C GLY A 135 -2.46 -7.46 -3.26
N PHE A 136 -3.00 -7.16 -2.08
CA PHE A 136 -3.84 -8.11 -1.32
C PHE A 136 -5.12 -8.51 -2.07
N GLN A 137 -5.72 -7.58 -2.81
CA GLN A 137 -6.95 -7.81 -3.58
C GLN A 137 -6.68 -8.65 -4.84
N GLU A 138 -5.61 -8.34 -5.58
CA GLU A 138 -5.27 -8.99 -6.85
C GLU A 138 -4.85 -10.46 -6.70
N VAL A 139 -4.13 -10.80 -5.62
CA VAL A 139 -3.65 -12.19 -5.43
C VAL A 139 -4.79 -13.19 -5.20
N GLY A 140 -6.01 -12.72 -4.95
CA GLY A 140 -7.20 -13.56 -4.76
C GLY A 140 -7.20 -14.41 -3.48
N LYS A 141 -6.16 -14.32 -2.65
CA LYS A 141 -6.02 -15.05 -1.38
C LYS A 141 -6.86 -14.47 -0.24
N TYR A 142 -7.42 -13.29 -0.44
CA TYR A 142 -8.20 -12.57 0.55
C TYR A 142 -9.57 -12.18 -0.01
N VAL A 143 -10.55 -12.04 0.87
CA VAL A 143 -11.97 -11.80 0.57
C VAL A 143 -12.60 -10.88 1.62
N ASP A 144 -13.85 -10.49 1.40
CA ASP A 144 -14.67 -9.69 2.33
C ASP A 144 -14.05 -8.35 2.71
N PHE A 145 -13.38 -7.69 1.75
CA PHE A 145 -12.79 -6.37 1.94
C PHE A 145 -13.87 -5.33 2.27
N SER A 146 -13.62 -4.59 3.33
CA SER A 146 -14.44 -3.46 3.76
C SER A 146 -13.57 -2.37 4.35
N THR A 147 -13.93 -1.11 4.10
CA THR A 147 -13.24 0.05 4.68
C THR A 147 -13.90 0.41 6.01
N LEU A 148 -13.08 0.79 6.99
CA LEU A 148 -13.51 1.27 8.29
C LEU A 148 -12.57 2.37 8.79
N THR A 149 -12.91 2.97 9.93
CA THR A 149 -12.04 3.91 10.63
C THR A 149 -11.65 3.34 11.98
N VAL A 150 -10.35 3.37 12.29
CA VAL A 150 -9.78 2.89 13.55
C VAL A 150 -8.83 3.96 14.08
N GLY A 151 -9.13 4.50 15.26
CA GLY A 151 -8.32 5.56 15.87
C GLY A 151 -8.12 6.80 14.97
N GLY A 152 -9.14 7.18 14.21
CA GLY A 152 -9.10 8.32 13.30
C GLY A 152 -8.37 8.05 11.96
N ARG A 153 -7.84 6.85 11.75
CA ARG A 153 -7.17 6.45 10.50
C ARG A 153 -8.07 5.54 9.67
N GLN A 154 -8.04 5.70 8.36
CA GLN A 154 -8.66 4.76 7.44
C GLN A 154 -7.95 3.41 7.54
N ALA A 155 -8.75 2.35 7.63
CA ALA A 155 -8.29 0.97 7.71
C ALA A 155 -9.17 0.07 6.84
N HIS A 156 -8.69 -1.15 6.60
CA HIS A 156 -9.37 -2.16 5.81
C HIS A 156 -9.50 -3.45 6.61
N GLN A 157 -10.72 -3.99 6.66
CA GLN A 157 -11.01 -5.29 7.24
C GLN A 157 -11.20 -6.29 6.11
N PHE A 158 -10.60 -7.46 6.24
CA PHE A 158 -10.71 -8.54 5.26
C PHE A 158 -10.39 -9.90 5.90
N ARG A 159 -10.59 -10.98 5.15
CA ARG A 159 -10.34 -12.35 5.60
C ARG A 159 -9.51 -13.13 4.58
N ALA A 160 -8.82 -14.13 5.07
CA ALA A 160 -8.18 -15.13 4.21
C ALA A 160 -9.25 -16.00 3.54
N ARG A 161 -9.15 -16.20 2.21
CA ARG A 161 -10.12 -17.01 1.46
C ARG A 161 -10.16 -18.46 1.93
N GLN A 162 -9.01 -19.01 2.33
CA GLN A 162 -8.91 -20.38 2.86
C GLN A 162 -9.52 -20.56 4.26
N ASP A 163 -9.85 -19.47 4.96
CA ASP A 163 -10.47 -19.51 6.29
C ASP A 163 -12.00 -19.70 6.18
N GLY A 164 -12.41 -20.90 5.75
CA GLY A 164 -13.84 -21.24 5.61
C GLY A 164 -14.62 -21.20 6.93
N ASN A 165 -13.94 -21.39 8.06
CA ASN A 165 -14.53 -21.35 9.40
C ASN A 165 -14.54 -19.95 10.01
N LYS A 166 -13.99 -18.95 9.31
CA LYS A 166 -13.95 -17.54 9.73
C LYS A 166 -13.30 -17.33 11.10
N ILE A 167 -12.31 -18.16 11.45
CA ILE A 167 -11.61 -18.11 12.74
C ILE A 167 -10.55 -17.02 12.79
N GLY A 168 -10.19 -16.39 11.67
CA GLY A 168 -9.24 -15.29 11.57
C GLY A 168 -9.82 -14.05 10.90
N CYS A 169 -9.32 -12.88 11.28
CA CYS A 169 -9.65 -11.63 10.62
C CYS A 169 -8.46 -10.67 10.61
N TYR A 170 -8.39 -9.87 9.56
CA TYR A 170 -7.37 -8.86 9.34
C TYR A 170 -8.00 -7.48 9.47
N VAL A 171 -7.34 -6.58 10.17
CA VAL A 171 -7.58 -5.13 10.12
C VAL A 171 -6.25 -4.47 9.84
N GLY A 172 -6.13 -3.77 8.72
CA GLY A 172 -4.86 -3.17 8.33
C GLY A 172 -4.94 -1.78 7.77
N PHE A 173 -3.77 -1.15 7.68
CA PHE A 173 -3.56 0.24 7.34
C PHE A 173 -2.53 0.30 6.23
N GLU A 174 -2.81 1.12 5.22
CA GLU A 174 -1.80 1.53 4.27
C GLU A 174 -0.79 2.45 4.98
N VAL A 175 0.49 2.22 4.72
CA VAL A 175 1.61 3.00 5.26
C VAL A 175 2.57 3.33 4.13
N SER A 176 3.47 4.30 4.33
CA SER A 176 4.49 4.60 3.33
C SER A 176 5.31 3.34 2.96
N GLY A 177 5.20 2.91 1.70
CA GLY A 177 5.92 1.76 1.17
C GLY A 177 5.34 0.38 1.50
N GLY A 178 4.10 0.27 1.99
CA GLY A 178 3.49 -1.03 2.21
C GLY A 178 2.19 -1.03 3.01
N PHE A 179 2.03 -2.05 3.86
CA PHE A 179 0.82 -2.30 4.62
C PHE A 179 1.16 -2.90 5.99
N VAL A 180 0.41 -2.47 7.01
CA VAL A 180 0.46 -3.05 8.36
C VAL A 180 -0.88 -3.68 8.70
N ALA A 181 -0.90 -4.95 9.09
CA ALA A 181 -2.13 -5.66 9.43
C ALA A 181 -2.08 -6.25 10.85
N PHE A 182 -3.15 -6.03 11.61
CA PHE A 182 -3.46 -6.72 12.85
C PHE A 182 -4.35 -7.92 12.53
N VAL A 183 -3.85 -9.12 12.84
CA VAL A 183 -4.51 -10.38 12.55
C VAL A 183 -4.84 -11.06 13.86
N THR A 184 -6.12 -11.21 14.18
CA THR A 184 -6.53 -12.03 15.32
C THR A 184 -7.10 -13.34 14.84
N ARG A 185 -6.76 -14.42 15.54
CA ARG A 185 -7.23 -15.77 15.22
C ARG A 185 -7.72 -16.49 16.47
N ASN A 186 -8.94 -16.99 16.44
CA ASN A 186 -9.47 -17.86 17.47
C ASN A 186 -8.85 -19.25 17.32
N LEU A 187 -8.20 -19.72 18.38
CA LEU A 187 -7.58 -21.04 18.48
C LEU A 187 -8.54 -22.08 19.05
N GLN A 188 -9.57 -21.62 19.78
CA GLN A 188 -10.59 -22.45 20.39
C GLN A 188 -11.99 -21.94 19.99
N PRO A 189 -13.01 -22.84 19.86
CA PRO A 189 -14.38 -22.43 19.52
C PRO A 189 -15.04 -21.53 20.57
N ASP A 190 -14.60 -21.60 21.82
CA ASP A 190 -15.10 -20.83 22.96
C ASP A 190 -14.27 -19.56 23.25
N ALA A 191 -13.51 -19.09 22.25
CA ALA A 191 -12.85 -17.80 22.32
C ALA A 191 -13.87 -16.68 22.57
N PRO A 192 -13.53 -15.68 23.40
CA PRO A 192 -14.52 -14.75 23.95
C PRO A 192 -15.08 -13.73 22.95
N GLU A 193 -14.42 -13.53 21.81
CA GLU A 193 -14.73 -12.47 20.85
C GLU A 193 -14.69 -13.02 19.42
N GLU A 194 -15.53 -12.46 18.55
CA GLU A 194 -15.47 -12.74 17.11
C GLU A 194 -14.17 -12.15 16.53
N PRO A 195 -13.44 -12.86 15.65
CA PRO A 195 -12.12 -12.42 15.19
C PRO A 195 -12.07 -11.00 14.61
N CYS A 196 -13.03 -10.54 13.81
CA CYS A 196 -12.99 -9.17 13.32
C CYS A 196 -13.25 -8.13 14.41
N ALA A 197 -14.14 -8.41 15.36
CA ALA A 197 -14.32 -7.54 16.52
C ALA A 197 -13.01 -7.42 17.32
N ALA A 198 -12.33 -8.54 17.59
CA ALA A 198 -11.05 -8.56 18.29
C ALA A 198 -9.96 -7.79 17.52
N ALA A 199 -9.80 -8.02 16.22
CA ALA A 199 -8.83 -7.33 15.38
C ALA A 199 -9.05 -5.81 15.40
N ARG A 200 -10.30 -5.34 15.31
CA ARG A 200 -10.63 -3.90 15.35
C ARG A 200 -10.30 -3.27 16.70
N ARG A 201 -10.66 -3.95 17.80
CA ARG A 201 -10.37 -3.47 19.16
C ARG A 201 -8.86 -3.32 19.38
N VAL A 202 -8.11 -4.36 19.04
CA VAL A 202 -6.65 -4.39 19.21
C VAL A 202 -5.97 -3.37 18.30
N ALA A 203 -6.37 -3.29 17.02
CA ALA A 203 -5.88 -2.26 16.11
C ALA A 203 -6.17 -0.85 16.65
N GLY A 204 -7.34 -0.62 17.26
CA GLY A 204 -7.69 0.66 17.90
C GLY A 204 -6.79 1.01 19.07
N GLY A 205 -6.45 0.03 19.91
CA GLY A 205 -5.54 0.22 21.04
C GLY A 205 -4.08 0.43 20.64
N LEU A 206 -3.67 -0.08 19.48
CA LEU A 206 -2.27 -0.09 19.02
C LEU A 206 -2.00 0.79 17.80
N VAL A 207 -3.00 1.53 17.30
CA VAL A 207 -2.89 2.37 16.09
C VAL A 207 -1.77 3.41 16.17
N GLY A 208 -1.43 3.86 17.38
CA GLY A 208 -0.35 4.82 17.61
C GLY A 208 1.05 4.29 17.28
N TYR A 209 1.21 2.97 17.17
CA TYR A 209 2.46 2.33 16.74
C TYR A 209 2.61 2.26 15.22
N VAL A 210 1.51 2.35 14.48
CA VAL A 210 1.51 2.14 13.03
C VAL A 210 2.13 3.38 12.36
N PRO A 211 3.17 3.23 11.51
CA PRO A 211 3.75 4.35 10.77
C PRO A 211 2.71 5.12 9.95
N SER A 212 2.98 6.40 9.67
CA SER A 212 2.15 7.21 8.77
C SER A 212 2.50 6.99 7.29
#